data_AF-A0A7J6J6R5-F1
#
_entry.id   AF-A0A7J6J6R5-F1
#
_cell.length_a   1.000
_cell.length_b   1.000
_cell.length_c   1.000
_cell.angle_alpha   90.00
_cell.angle_beta   90.00
_cell.angle_gamma   90.00
#
_symmetry.space_group_name_H-M   'P 1'
#
loop_
_entity.id
_entity.type
_entity.pdbx_description
1 polymer ?
#
loop_
_entity_poly.entity_id
_entity_poly.type
_entity_poly.pdbx_seq_one_letter_code
_entity_poly.pdbx_strand_id
1 'polypeptide(L)'
;MADNMTIDGSELSDCLQKLGTSIMVSSSQIQGVASSVETFSASLDLPKGPYFISVHSGNIYKAYRLYDDDNLAFVQGVVSDEAGGFTSLPAVTENVMAKSIAVPSRLHYTATQEKPLAGLRFGVKDIFHVKGVATSGGNRAYFYLYGRQNQTAPSIQRLIDLGAILVGKMGTVQFANGDRPTADWVDLHAPFNPRGDGYQDPSGSSTGPGAGIAAYEWLDLAVGSDTGGSMRGPAGQQGIFGNRPSTGAISLEHVIPLSPVSDTAGMFARSGSLWAKVTQAWYPDFASNHSSYPKKIYRSTAEGGAWSGGSSEGAAKVIESFVRKLEQFLQVQSTPANYTQLWMETHSNLTADVNEMLYLTYGVFVSHDQWQLHGQPFFEDYAARYDGRQPYINPGPLARWQWGQLHATDDVYALALRNISIFKSWYETEGYGRKDAKTCSEGLYIYPWSIGEPSYRDQYFQARTTPPLGFDDSSVPVMAGAPEVVVPIGEVPYNSTKSMHTEYLPVTMALRMARGCDYHLASLVRDLEANGVLRAVAAGSRLYP
;
A
#
# COMPACT_ATOMS: atom_id res chain seq x y z
N MET A 1 -40.01 34.10 7.39
CA MET A 1 -39.82 34.31 8.84
C MET A 1 -39.87 32.95 9.49
N ALA A 2 -38.85 32.60 10.25
CA ALA A 2 -38.72 31.34 10.96
C ALA A 2 -39.82 31.17 12.01
N ASP A 3 -40.17 29.93 12.32
CA ASP A 3 -40.38 29.56 13.72
C ASP A 3 -39.60 28.26 13.99
N ASN A 4 -38.52 28.45 14.75
CA ASN A 4 -37.64 27.42 15.28
C ASN A 4 -38.41 26.54 16.25
N MET A 5 -38.25 25.23 16.14
CA MET A 5 -38.45 24.35 17.28
C MET A 5 -37.15 24.31 18.09
N THR A 6 -37.07 25.19 19.08
CA THR A 6 -36.04 25.14 20.13
C THR A 6 -36.39 24.04 21.12
N ILE A 7 -35.48 23.09 21.28
CA ILE A 7 -35.41 22.20 22.45
C ILE A 7 -34.72 22.99 23.56
N ASP A 8 -35.36 23.21 24.70
CA ASP A 8 -34.70 23.79 25.89
C ASP A 8 -33.92 22.68 26.63
N GLY A 9 -32.60 22.67 26.43
CA GLY A 9 -31.65 21.69 27.00
C GLY A 9 -30.95 22.13 28.28
N SER A 10 -31.40 23.20 28.93
CA SER A 10 -30.68 23.88 30.02
C SER A 10 -30.54 23.05 31.31
N GLU A 11 -31.60 22.48 31.85
CA GLU A 11 -31.52 21.67 33.09
C GLU A 11 -30.78 20.32 32.90
N LEU A 12 -30.78 19.78 31.67
CA LEU A 12 -30.10 18.53 31.29
C LEU A 12 -28.59 18.75 31.04
N SER A 13 -28.23 19.90 30.45
CA SER A 13 -26.86 20.43 30.38
C SER A 13 -26.24 20.59 31.77
N ASP A 14 -26.98 21.13 32.73
CA ASP A 14 -26.45 21.45 34.08
C ASP A 14 -26.26 20.22 34.97
N CYS A 15 -27.13 19.21 34.85
CA CYS A 15 -27.00 17.96 35.57
C CYS A 15 -25.81 17.11 35.06
N LEU A 16 -25.59 17.10 33.74
CA LEU A 16 -24.48 16.36 33.13
C LEU A 16 -23.15 17.11 33.27
N GLN A 17 -23.15 18.44 33.30
CA GLN A 17 -21.98 19.23 33.72
C GLN A 17 -21.51 18.90 35.15
N LYS A 18 -22.42 18.56 36.07
CA LYS A 18 -22.08 18.15 37.45
C LYS A 18 -21.56 16.72 37.57
N LEU A 19 -21.82 15.87 36.57
CA LEU A 19 -21.34 14.48 36.46
C LEU A 19 -20.26 14.30 35.36
N GLY A 20 -19.83 15.38 34.69
CA GLY A 20 -18.82 15.39 33.61
C GLY A 20 -19.26 14.92 32.22
N THR A 21 -20.57 14.80 31.95
CA THR A 21 -21.17 14.30 30.68
C THR A 21 -21.97 15.41 29.95
N SER A 22 -22.51 15.18 28.75
CA SER A 22 -23.43 16.11 28.04
C SER A 22 -24.44 15.34 27.16
N ILE A 23 -25.70 15.79 27.04
CA ILE A 23 -26.76 15.16 26.23
C ILE A 23 -27.02 15.97 24.94
N MET A 24 -27.39 15.29 23.85
CA MET A 24 -28.22 15.85 22.76
C MET A 24 -29.49 14.99 22.55
N VAL A 25 -30.65 15.64 22.41
CA VAL A 25 -31.98 15.02 22.16
C VAL A 25 -32.52 15.42 20.78
N SER A 26 -33.29 14.48 20.19
CA SER A 26 -33.99 14.51 18.89
C SER A 26 -35.33 15.29 18.92
N SER A 27 -35.87 15.65 17.74
CA SER A 27 -37.02 16.53 17.54
C SER A 27 -38.34 16.05 18.17
N SER A 28 -39.17 17.01 18.55
CA SER A 28 -40.42 16.97 19.33
C SER A 28 -41.60 16.07 18.89
N GLN A 29 -41.49 15.25 17.84
CA GLN A 29 -42.61 14.42 17.37
C GLN A 29 -42.26 12.95 17.21
N ILE A 30 -41.92 12.30 18.32
CA ILE A 30 -42.05 10.84 18.44
C ILE A 30 -43.16 10.57 19.46
N GLN A 31 -44.40 10.40 18.98
CA GLN A 31 -45.49 9.88 19.80
C GLN A 31 -45.41 8.34 19.83
N GLY A 32 -44.71 7.82 20.83
CA GLY A 32 -44.80 6.42 21.22
C GLY A 32 -45.94 6.22 22.21
N VAL A 33 -46.91 5.37 21.88
CA VAL A 33 -47.98 4.93 22.78
C VAL A 33 -47.38 3.94 23.79
N ALA A 34 -46.85 4.39 24.93
CA ALA A 34 -46.57 3.50 26.07
C ALA A 34 -46.39 4.26 27.40
N SER A 35 -47.04 3.72 28.44
CA SER A 35 -47.00 4.09 29.85
C SER A 35 -45.68 3.74 30.56
N SER A 36 -45.41 4.41 31.70
CA SER A 36 -44.34 4.21 32.69
C SER A 36 -42.89 4.21 32.16
N VAL A 37 -42.16 5.30 32.42
CA VAL A 37 -40.70 5.37 32.23
C VAL A 37 -40.03 4.63 33.39
N GLU A 38 -39.48 3.46 33.14
CA GLU A 38 -38.57 2.79 34.07
C GLU A 38 -37.15 3.34 33.87
N THR A 39 -36.61 4.03 34.89
CA THR A 39 -35.24 4.53 34.87
C THR A 39 -34.28 3.43 35.32
N PHE A 40 -33.47 2.91 34.40
CA PHE A 40 -32.39 1.96 34.72
C PHE A 40 -31.06 2.72 34.81
N SER A 41 -30.39 2.67 35.97
CA SER A 41 -29.04 3.21 36.14
C SER A 41 -28.02 2.09 36.02
N ALA A 42 -27.29 2.06 34.90
CA ALA A 42 -26.19 1.14 34.67
C ALA A 42 -24.87 1.92 34.59
N SER A 43 -23.84 1.45 35.32
CA SER A 43 -22.46 1.89 35.08
C SER A 43 -21.90 1.07 33.94
N LEU A 44 -21.91 1.65 32.74
CA LEU A 44 -21.36 1.02 31.55
C LEU A 44 -19.95 1.57 31.30
N ASP A 45 -18.96 0.70 31.27
CA ASP A 45 -17.58 1.06 30.91
C ASP A 45 -17.46 1.21 29.38
N LEU A 46 -18.05 2.30 28.86
CA LEU A 46 -18.03 2.62 27.43
C LEU A 46 -16.88 3.60 27.12
N PRO A 47 -16.03 3.30 26.14
CA PRO A 47 -15.08 4.28 25.62
C PRO A 47 -15.78 5.55 25.16
N LYS A 48 -15.10 6.70 25.25
CA LYS A 48 -15.64 7.97 24.73
C LYS A 48 -16.01 7.83 23.25
N GLY A 49 -17.12 8.41 22.81
CA GLY A 49 -17.46 8.50 21.38
C GLY A 49 -18.96 8.39 21.09
N PRO A 50 -19.33 8.42 19.81
CA PRO A 50 -20.73 8.39 19.40
C PRO A 50 -21.30 6.97 19.43
N TYR A 51 -22.53 6.84 19.92
CA TYR A 51 -23.26 5.58 20.02
C TYR A 51 -24.72 5.75 19.57
N PHE A 52 -25.32 4.66 19.10
CA PHE A 52 -26.76 4.51 18.92
C PHE A 52 -27.31 3.56 19.98
N ILE A 53 -28.49 3.86 20.53
CA ILE A 53 -29.18 2.99 21.47
C ILE A 53 -30.44 2.47 20.80
N SER A 54 -30.61 1.15 20.76
CA SER A 54 -31.88 0.55 20.35
C SER A 54 -32.86 0.67 21.50
N VAL A 55 -33.85 1.55 21.36
CA VAL A 55 -34.90 1.75 22.37
C VAL A 55 -35.74 0.49 22.63
N HIS A 56 -35.75 -0.46 21.69
CA HIS A 56 -36.49 -1.71 21.83
C HIS A 56 -35.71 -2.79 22.59
N SER A 57 -34.40 -2.91 22.35
CA SER A 57 -33.56 -3.96 22.95
C SER A 57 -32.68 -3.47 24.10
N GLY A 58 -32.51 -2.16 24.27
CA GLY A 58 -31.55 -1.56 25.19
C GLY A 58 -30.09 -1.67 24.72
N ASN A 59 -29.82 -2.34 23.60
CA ASN A 59 -28.46 -2.53 23.09
C ASN A 59 -27.85 -1.20 22.63
N ILE A 60 -26.54 -1.06 22.90
CA ILE A 60 -25.74 0.10 22.54
C ILE A 60 -24.78 -0.29 21.42
N TYR A 61 -24.77 0.48 20.33
CA TYR A 61 -23.98 0.23 19.13
C TYR A 61 -23.04 1.40 18.87
N LYS A 62 -21.76 1.11 18.58
CA LYS A 62 -20.81 2.15 18.13
C LYS A 62 -21.33 2.78 16.83
N ALA A 63 -21.28 4.11 16.74
CA ALA A 63 -21.68 4.79 15.52
C ALA A 63 -20.54 4.76 14.48
N TYR A 64 -20.87 4.32 13.27
CA TYR A 64 -19.99 4.37 12.10
C TYR A 64 -20.51 5.41 11.13
N ARG A 65 -19.60 6.21 10.58
CA ARG A 65 -19.92 7.03 9.40
C ARG A 65 -19.73 6.16 8.17
N LEU A 66 -20.73 6.13 7.30
CA LEU A 66 -20.62 5.46 6.01
C LEU A 66 -20.00 6.45 5.01
N TYR A 67 -18.95 6.00 4.34
CA TYR A 67 -18.32 6.70 3.23
C TYR A 67 -18.50 5.90 1.94
N ASP A 68 -18.67 6.61 0.82
CA ASP A 68 -18.73 5.99 -0.49
C ASP A 68 -17.30 5.73 -1.01
N ASP A 69 -17.11 4.56 -1.63
CA ASP A 69 -15.90 4.19 -2.34
C ASP A 69 -15.97 4.59 -3.83
N ASP A 70 -15.95 5.89 -4.13
CA ASP A 70 -16.07 6.43 -5.49
C ASP A 70 -14.92 6.01 -6.43
N ASN A 71 -13.73 5.75 -5.87
CA ASN A 71 -12.57 5.29 -6.62
C ASN A 71 -12.52 3.76 -6.80
N LEU A 72 -13.52 3.03 -6.30
CA LEU A 72 -13.57 1.56 -6.33
C LEU A 72 -12.31 0.91 -5.75
N ALA A 73 -11.70 1.53 -4.74
CA ALA A 73 -10.48 1.06 -4.10
C ALA A 73 -10.71 -0.18 -3.23
N PHE A 74 -11.95 -0.43 -2.79
CA PHE A 74 -12.32 -1.53 -1.92
C PHE A 74 -13.04 -2.65 -2.68
N VAL A 75 -12.63 -3.88 -2.39
CA VAL A 75 -13.40 -5.09 -2.73
C VAL A 75 -14.56 -5.26 -1.74
N GLN A 76 -14.32 -4.95 -0.46
CA GLN A 76 -15.30 -5.11 0.61
C GLN A 76 -14.99 -4.19 1.80
N GLY A 77 -15.98 -3.45 2.29
CA GLY A 77 -15.92 -2.80 3.61
C GLY A 77 -16.12 -3.83 4.72
N VAL A 78 -15.41 -3.69 5.84
CA VAL A 78 -15.50 -4.63 6.97
C VAL A 78 -15.70 -3.92 8.30
N VAL A 79 -16.33 -4.61 9.24
CA VAL A 79 -16.46 -4.19 10.64
C VAL A 79 -16.05 -5.32 11.56
N SER A 80 -15.48 -4.97 12.73
CA SER A 80 -15.15 -5.93 13.78
C SER A 80 -16.40 -6.70 14.21
N ASP A 81 -16.28 -8.00 14.44
CA ASP A 81 -17.31 -8.79 15.12
C ASP A 81 -17.22 -8.70 16.66
N GLU A 82 -16.25 -7.92 17.17
CA GLU A 82 -15.91 -7.76 18.58
C GLU A 82 -15.47 -9.06 19.29
N ALA A 83 -15.27 -10.15 18.53
CA ALA A 83 -14.80 -11.47 18.95
C ALA A 83 -13.47 -11.86 18.25
N GLY A 84 -12.71 -10.85 17.79
CA GLY A 84 -11.41 -11.01 17.15
C GLY A 84 -11.47 -11.39 15.66
N GLY A 85 -12.65 -11.35 15.04
CA GLY A 85 -12.84 -11.49 13.60
C GLY A 85 -13.53 -10.27 12.99
N PHE A 86 -13.91 -10.40 11.73
CA PHE A 86 -14.54 -9.35 10.95
C PHE A 86 -15.74 -9.88 10.18
N THR A 87 -16.69 -9.00 9.91
CA THR A 87 -17.81 -9.25 9.02
C THR A 87 -17.82 -8.25 7.87
N SER A 88 -18.29 -8.72 6.71
CA SER A 88 -18.59 -7.82 5.59
C SER A 88 -19.67 -6.84 5.99
N LEU A 89 -19.51 -5.57 5.64
CA LEU A 89 -20.61 -4.61 5.71
C LEU A 89 -21.59 -4.88 4.54
N PRO A 90 -22.86 -5.26 4.79
CA PRO A 90 -23.84 -5.50 3.74
C PRO A 90 -24.60 -4.20 3.43
N ALA A 91 -23.88 -3.13 3.11
CA ALA A 91 -24.46 -1.83 2.82
C ALA A 91 -23.97 -1.32 1.45
N VAL A 92 -24.92 -0.87 0.65
CA VAL A 92 -24.68 -0.19 -0.62
C VAL A 92 -25.45 1.12 -0.56
N THR A 93 -24.76 2.21 -0.89
CA THR A 93 -25.33 3.55 -1.04
C THR A 93 -25.69 3.77 -2.52
N GLU A 94 -26.68 4.61 -2.78
CA GLU A 94 -27.05 4.97 -4.15
C GLU A 94 -25.95 5.86 -4.76
N ASN A 95 -25.05 5.24 -5.54
CA ASN A 95 -23.94 5.92 -6.22
C ASN A 95 -23.41 5.05 -7.38
N VAL A 96 -22.44 5.55 -8.16
CA VAL A 96 -21.86 4.92 -9.35
C VAL A 96 -20.98 3.71 -8.96
N MET A 97 -21.62 2.60 -8.61
CA MET A 97 -20.99 1.34 -8.18
C MET A 97 -20.21 1.41 -6.85
N ALA A 98 -20.32 2.52 -6.11
CA ALA A 98 -19.59 2.70 -4.86
C ALA A 98 -20.10 1.75 -3.77
N LYS A 99 -19.17 1.14 -3.04
CA LYS A 99 -19.47 0.37 -1.82
C LYS A 99 -19.47 1.32 -0.64
N SER A 100 -20.29 1.05 0.36
CA SER A 100 -20.20 1.79 1.63
C SER A 100 -19.07 1.23 2.48
N ILE A 101 -18.26 2.11 3.07
CA ILE A 101 -17.22 1.77 4.03
C ILE A 101 -17.62 2.32 5.40
N ALA A 102 -17.75 1.43 6.39
CA ALA A 102 -18.07 1.81 7.75
C ALA A 102 -16.81 2.26 8.47
N VAL A 103 -16.75 3.56 8.80
CA VAL A 103 -15.59 4.19 9.42
C VAL A 103 -15.93 4.60 10.85
N PRO A 104 -15.30 4.00 11.88
CA PRO A 104 -15.59 4.32 13.27
C PRO A 104 -15.00 5.66 13.68
N SER A 105 -15.59 6.31 14.69
CA SER A 105 -15.04 7.52 15.28
C SER A 105 -13.68 7.27 15.93
N ARG A 106 -12.73 8.20 15.77
CA ARG A 106 -11.43 8.13 16.44
C ARG A 106 -11.53 8.36 17.96
N LEU A 107 -12.63 8.94 18.44
CA LEU A 107 -12.84 9.25 19.86
C LEU A 107 -12.85 8.00 20.77
N HIS A 108 -13.18 6.83 20.21
CA HIS A 108 -13.16 5.56 20.95
C HIS A 108 -11.75 5.08 21.29
N TYR A 109 -10.72 5.73 20.76
CA TYR A 109 -9.36 5.22 20.80
C TYR A 109 -8.41 6.28 21.35
N THR A 110 -7.59 5.89 22.32
CA THR A 110 -6.51 6.72 22.87
C THR A 110 -5.20 5.98 22.66
N ALA A 111 -4.22 6.63 22.04
CA ALA A 111 -2.91 6.04 21.84
C ALA A 111 -2.19 5.86 23.19
N THR A 112 -1.66 4.67 23.41
CA THR A 112 -0.81 4.34 24.57
C THR A 112 0.53 3.81 24.07
N GLN A 113 1.44 3.50 24.99
CA GLN A 113 2.72 2.87 24.63
C GLN A 113 2.52 1.49 24.01
N GLU A 114 1.55 0.72 24.49
CA GLU A 114 1.20 -0.62 24.01
C GLU A 114 0.38 -0.58 22.71
N LYS A 115 -0.42 0.48 22.53
CA LYS A 115 -1.24 0.70 21.33
C LYS A 115 -0.88 2.03 20.65
N PRO A 116 0.34 2.15 20.10
CA PRO A 116 0.82 3.41 19.53
C PRO A 116 0.06 3.84 18.28
N LEU A 117 -0.68 2.92 17.65
CA LEU A 117 -1.46 3.13 16.44
C LEU A 117 -2.97 3.24 16.70
N ALA A 118 -3.39 3.32 17.97
CA ALA A 118 -4.80 3.43 18.34
C ALA A 118 -5.52 4.54 17.58
N GLY A 119 -6.62 4.21 16.91
CA GLY A 119 -7.46 5.17 16.18
C GLY A 119 -7.05 5.41 14.72
N LEU A 120 -5.89 4.92 14.28
CA LEU A 120 -5.50 4.95 12.87
C LEU A 120 -6.32 3.92 12.10
N ARG A 121 -6.94 4.36 11.00
CA ARG A 121 -7.77 3.51 10.15
C ARG A 121 -6.96 2.99 8.97
N PHE A 122 -7.09 1.70 8.69
CA PHE A 122 -6.37 1.09 7.59
C PHE A 122 -7.20 0.13 6.75
N GLY A 123 -6.86 0.05 5.47
CA GLY A 123 -7.33 -0.99 4.57
C GLY A 123 -6.19 -1.94 4.21
N VAL A 124 -6.52 -3.14 3.77
CA VAL A 124 -5.53 -4.17 3.42
C VAL A 124 -5.80 -4.74 2.04
N LYS A 125 -4.76 -4.85 1.22
CA LYS A 125 -4.79 -5.50 -0.09
C LYS A 125 -5.46 -6.88 -0.01
N ASP A 126 -6.26 -7.21 -1.01
CA ASP A 126 -7.05 -8.44 -1.02
C ASP A 126 -6.26 -9.71 -1.41
N ILE A 127 -5.10 -9.87 -0.81
CA ILE A 127 -4.31 -11.10 -0.78
C ILE A 127 -3.99 -11.54 0.66
N PHE A 128 -4.19 -10.66 1.64
CA PHE A 128 -4.00 -10.96 3.05
C PHE A 128 -5.29 -11.57 3.62
N HIS A 129 -5.19 -12.72 4.26
CA HIS A 129 -6.32 -13.31 4.96
C HIS A 129 -6.68 -12.49 6.21
N VAL A 130 -7.98 -12.35 6.45
CA VAL A 130 -8.57 -11.68 7.62
C VAL A 130 -9.69 -12.58 8.12
N LYS A 131 -9.64 -12.96 9.40
CA LYS A 131 -10.62 -13.86 10.00
C LYS A 131 -12.05 -13.32 9.82
N GLY A 132 -12.95 -14.18 9.33
CA GLY A 132 -14.38 -13.91 9.18
C GLY A 132 -14.79 -13.32 7.81
N VAL A 133 -13.83 -12.84 7.00
CA VAL A 133 -14.08 -12.35 5.65
C VAL A 133 -13.32 -13.14 4.60
N ALA A 134 -13.77 -13.08 3.34
CA ALA A 134 -13.11 -13.79 2.25
C ALA A 134 -11.90 -13.01 1.72
N THR A 135 -11.02 -13.72 1.01
CA THR A 135 -9.94 -13.15 0.21
C THR A 135 -10.14 -13.59 -1.22
N SER A 136 -10.25 -12.65 -2.15
CA SER A 136 -10.51 -12.93 -3.57
C SER A 136 -9.23 -13.07 -4.37
N GLY A 137 -8.12 -12.43 -3.96
CA GLY A 137 -6.92 -12.38 -4.77
C GLY A 137 -7.14 -11.69 -6.11
N GLY A 138 -8.15 -10.84 -6.26
CA GLY A 138 -8.53 -10.28 -7.56
C GLY A 138 -9.22 -11.28 -8.51
N ASN A 139 -9.66 -12.44 -8.02
CA ASN A 139 -10.31 -13.48 -8.83
C ASN A 139 -11.66 -13.92 -8.23
N ARG A 140 -12.70 -14.03 -9.08
CA ARG A 140 -14.06 -14.40 -8.64
C ARG A 140 -14.17 -15.88 -8.33
N ALA A 141 -13.56 -16.74 -9.14
CA ALA A 141 -13.57 -18.19 -8.92
C ALA A 141 -12.87 -18.56 -7.61
N TYR A 142 -11.74 -17.92 -7.30
CA TYR A 142 -11.01 -18.08 -6.04
C TYR A 142 -11.87 -17.68 -4.83
N PHE A 143 -12.53 -16.53 -4.91
CA PHE A 143 -13.44 -16.05 -3.87
C PHE A 143 -14.53 -17.08 -3.51
N TYR A 144 -15.22 -17.62 -4.52
CA TYR A 144 -16.32 -18.57 -4.30
C TYR A 144 -15.84 -19.98 -3.94
N LEU A 145 -14.61 -20.35 -4.34
CA LEU A 145 -14.02 -21.64 -4.01
C LEU A 145 -13.62 -21.71 -2.54
N TYR A 146 -12.87 -20.73 -2.03
CA TYR A 146 -12.29 -20.77 -0.69
C TYR A 146 -13.10 -20.03 0.38
N GLY A 147 -13.90 -19.03 0.00
CA GLY A 147 -14.81 -18.34 0.93
C GLY A 147 -14.10 -17.62 2.09
N ARG A 148 -14.77 -17.60 3.26
CA ARG A 148 -14.32 -16.87 4.45
C ARG A 148 -13.09 -17.53 5.08
N GLN A 149 -12.17 -16.69 5.54
CA GLN A 149 -10.93 -17.13 6.16
C GLN A 149 -11.09 -17.31 7.67
N ASN A 150 -10.39 -18.31 8.22
CA ASN A 150 -10.44 -18.61 9.65
C ASN A 150 -9.35 -17.89 10.46
N GLN A 151 -8.35 -17.35 9.78
CA GLN A 151 -7.19 -16.73 10.41
C GLN A 151 -6.91 -15.36 9.78
N THR A 152 -6.44 -14.44 10.62
CA THR A 152 -5.90 -13.16 10.18
C THR A 152 -4.40 -13.32 9.98
N ALA A 153 -3.86 -12.85 8.86
CA ALA A 153 -2.42 -12.89 8.61
C ALA A 153 -1.66 -12.20 9.76
N PRO A 154 -0.56 -12.79 10.29
CA PRO A 154 0.13 -12.26 11.47
C PRO A 154 0.61 -10.80 11.29
N SER A 155 0.99 -10.42 10.06
CA SER A 155 1.32 -9.04 9.72
C SER A 155 0.14 -8.09 9.94
N ILE A 156 -1.09 -8.50 9.60
CA ILE A 156 -2.29 -7.70 9.81
C ILE A 156 -2.75 -7.72 11.27
N GLN A 157 -2.68 -8.89 11.92
CA GLN A 157 -3.01 -9.02 13.34
C GLN A 157 -2.14 -8.09 14.19
N ARG A 158 -0.84 -7.97 13.89
CA ARG A 158 0.05 -7.04 14.58
C ARG A 158 -0.40 -5.58 14.51
N LEU A 159 -0.93 -5.10 13.38
CA LEU A 159 -1.47 -3.72 13.29
C LEU A 159 -2.68 -3.55 14.19
N ILE A 160 -3.57 -4.55 14.22
CA ILE A 160 -4.76 -4.57 15.07
C ILE A 160 -4.35 -4.56 16.55
N ASP A 161 -3.36 -5.37 16.93
CA ASP A 161 -2.84 -5.44 18.30
C ASP A 161 -2.21 -4.11 18.74
N LEU A 162 -1.54 -3.41 17.82
CA LEU A 162 -1.01 -2.05 18.02
C LEU A 162 -2.11 -0.96 18.05
N GLY A 163 -3.38 -1.34 17.89
CA GLY A 163 -4.56 -0.47 18.01
C GLY A 163 -5.09 0.10 16.70
N ALA A 164 -4.50 -0.22 15.55
CA ALA A 164 -5.00 0.23 14.26
C ALA A 164 -6.32 -0.49 13.91
N ILE A 165 -7.18 0.18 13.15
CA ILE A 165 -8.56 -0.25 12.89
C ILE A 165 -8.71 -0.62 11.42
N LEU A 166 -8.98 -1.89 11.14
CA LEU A 166 -9.24 -2.36 9.79
C LEU A 166 -10.65 -1.92 9.34
N VAL A 167 -10.73 -1.30 8.16
CA VAL A 167 -12.00 -0.80 7.58
C VAL A 167 -12.39 -1.51 6.27
N GLY A 168 -11.48 -2.24 5.62
CA GLY A 168 -11.83 -2.96 4.40
C GLY A 168 -10.71 -3.73 3.72
N LYS A 169 -11.12 -4.65 2.84
CA LYS A 169 -10.29 -5.36 1.86
C LYS A 169 -10.21 -4.53 0.58
N MET A 170 -9.01 -4.29 0.08
CA MET A 170 -8.73 -3.35 -1.01
C MET A 170 -8.26 -4.05 -2.29
N GLY A 171 -8.63 -3.52 -3.45
CA GLY A 171 -8.39 -4.14 -4.76
C GLY A 171 -6.93 -4.45 -5.05
N THR A 172 -6.70 -5.51 -5.81
CA THR A 172 -5.38 -5.98 -6.25
C THR A 172 -5.44 -6.40 -7.70
N VAL A 173 -4.32 -6.28 -8.43
CA VAL A 173 -4.13 -7.11 -9.63
C VAL A 173 -4.25 -8.57 -9.22
N GLN A 174 -4.85 -9.38 -10.08
CA GLN A 174 -5.10 -10.80 -9.81
C GLN A 174 -3.81 -11.50 -9.33
N PHE A 175 -3.92 -12.10 -8.15
CA PHE A 175 -2.87 -12.80 -7.40
C PHE A 175 -1.58 -12.00 -7.23
N ALA A 176 -1.71 -10.68 -7.04
CA ALA A 176 -0.58 -9.76 -6.91
C ALA A 176 0.39 -9.74 -8.12
N ASN A 177 -0.04 -10.26 -9.26
CA ASN A 177 0.76 -10.36 -10.48
C ASN A 177 0.87 -8.99 -11.19
N GLY A 178 0.85 -8.89 -12.52
CA GLY A 178 0.82 -7.60 -13.20
C GLY A 178 -0.05 -7.58 -14.45
N ASP A 179 -1.02 -6.66 -14.42
CA ASP A 179 -2.03 -6.37 -15.43
C ASP A 179 -2.09 -4.86 -15.65
N ARG A 180 -2.68 -4.43 -16.78
CA ARG A 180 -3.08 -3.04 -16.99
C ARG A 180 -4.60 -2.88 -16.93
N PRO A 181 -5.12 -1.73 -16.47
CA PRO A 181 -6.56 -1.54 -16.31
C PRO A 181 -7.38 -1.84 -17.58
N THR A 182 -6.90 -1.39 -18.74
CA THR A 182 -7.57 -1.62 -20.02
C THR A 182 -7.44 -3.07 -20.45
N ALA A 183 -8.57 -3.75 -20.67
CA ALA A 183 -8.69 -5.12 -21.19
C ALA A 183 -8.13 -6.26 -20.31
N ASP A 184 -7.15 -6.04 -19.43
CA ASP A 184 -6.61 -7.13 -18.61
C ASP A 184 -7.44 -7.40 -17.34
N TRP A 185 -8.03 -6.37 -16.71
CA TRP A 185 -8.84 -6.51 -15.49
C TRP A 185 -10.29 -6.91 -15.83
N VAL A 186 -10.49 -8.19 -16.14
CA VAL A 186 -11.79 -8.72 -16.56
C VAL A 186 -12.66 -9.11 -15.36
N ASP A 187 -12.07 -9.74 -14.35
CA ASP A 187 -12.82 -10.34 -13.24
C ASP A 187 -13.38 -9.31 -12.24
N LEU A 188 -12.51 -8.42 -11.77
CA LEU A 188 -12.84 -7.29 -10.90
C LEU A 188 -12.32 -6.01 -11.57
N HIS A 189 -13.09 -4.93 -11.48
CA HIS A 189 -12.71 -3.67 -12.11
C HIS A 189 -11.51 -3.01 -11.41
N ALA A 190 -10.61 -2.42 -12.21
CA ALA A 190 -9.46 -1.70 -11.68
C ALA A 190 -9.88 -0.41 -10.93
N PRO A 191 -9.36 -0.17 -9.71
CA PRO A 191 -9.56 1.09 -8.99
C PRO A 191 -9.17 2.32 -9.83
N PHE A 192 -9.78 3.46 -9.56
CA PHE A 192 -9.48 4.73 -10.23
C PHE A 192 -8.38 5.49 -9.49
N ASN A 193 -7.37 5.96 -10.23
CA ASN A 193 -6.39 6.90 -9.71
C ASN A 193 -7.05 8.28 -9.55
N PRO A 194 -7.15 8.86 -8.34
CA PRO A 194 -7.80 10.15 -8.15
C PRO A 194 -6.98 11.34 -8.67
N ARG A 195 -5.70 11.15 -9.02
CA ARG A 195 -4.81 12.24 -9.46
C ARG A 195 -5.17 12.76 -10.85
N GLY A 196 -4.89 14.04 -11.07
CA GLY A 196 -5.20 14.72 -12.33
C GLY A 196 -6.70 14.63 -12.64
N ASP A 197 -7.01 14.07 -13.81
CA ASP A 197 -8.37 13.94 -14.32
C ASP A 197 -9.14 12.71 -13.81
N GLY A 198 -8.54 11.85 -12.99
CA GLY A 198 -9.17 10.62 -12.51
C GLY A 198 -9.00 9.40 -13.42
N TYR A 199 -8.38 9.56 -14.60
CA TYR A 199 -8.30 8.53 -15.65
C TYR A 199 -6.87 8.05 -15.96
N GLN A 200 -5.94 8.30 -15.04
CA GLN A 200 -4.61 7.69 -15.11
C GLN A 200 -4.63 6.22 -14.67
N ASP A 201 -3.66 5.45 -15.17
CA ASP A 201 -3.35 4.12 -14.68
C ASP A 201 -2.93 4.23 -13.20
N PRO A 202 -3.63 3.56 -12.28
CA PRO A 202 -3.32 3.57 -10.85
C PRO A 202 -2.06 2.76 -10.48
N SER A 203 -1.45 2.05 -11.45
CA SER A 203 -0.40 1.06 -11.27
C SER A 203 -0.84 -0.14 -10.43
N GLY A 204 0.06 -1.09 -10.18
CA GLY A 204 -0.25 -2.31 -9.44
C GLY A 204 0.99 -3.08 -8.97
N SER A 205 0.81 -4.16 -8.23
CA SER A 205 -0.47 -4.80 -7.93
C SER A 205 -1.22 -4.30 -6.70
N SER A 206 -0.63 -3.46 -5.85
CA SER A 206 -1.32 -2.88 -4.68
C SER A 206 -2.19 -1.67 -5.06
N THR A 207 -3.02 -1.85 -6.09
CA THR A 207 -3.78 -0.82 -6.78
C THR A 207 -4.83 -0.15 -5.89
N GLY A 208 -5.66 -0.95 -5.22
CA GLY A 208 -6.68 -0.45 -4.28
C GLY A 208 -6.06 0.29 -3.10
N PRO A 209 -5.06 -0.28 -2.39
CA PRO A 209 -4.33 0.42 -1.35
C PRO A 209 -3.77 1.79 -1.78
N GLY A 210 -3.12 1.87 -2.95
CA GLY A 210 -2.61 3.13 -3.48
C GLY A 210 -3.72 4.13 -3.80
N ALA A 211 -4.75 3.69 -4.54
CA ALA A 211 -5.91 4.50 -4.91
C ALA A 211 -6.66 5.05 -3.69
N GLY A 212 -6.93 4.20 -2.70
CA GLY A 212 -7.66 4.60 -1.50
C GLY A 212 -6.88 5.61 -0.65
N ILE A 213 -5.56 5.46 -0.52
CA ILE A 213 -4.74 6.47 0.18
C ILE A 213 -4.69 7.79 -0.57
N ALA A 214 -4.64 7.77 -1.90
CA ALA A 214 -4.69 9.02 -2.65
C ALA A 214 -6.09 9.65 -2.69
N ALA A 215 -7.16 8.87 -2.49
CA ALA A 215 -8.55 9.35 -2.64
C ALA A 215 -9.20 9.79 -1.31
N TYR A 216 -8.90 9.11 -0.20
CA TYR A 216 -9.71 9.20 1.01
C TYR A 216 -8.97 9.79 2.20
N GLU A 217 -9.33 11.01 2.59
CA GLU A 217 -8.76 11.68 3.77
C GLU A 217 -9.01 10.93 5.08
N TRP A 218 -10.11 10.19 5.17
CA TRP A 218 -10.49 9.44 6.37
C TRP A 218 -9.68 8.16 6.58
N LEU A 219 -8.95 7.70 5.55
CA LEU A 219 -8.08 6.52 5.56
C LEU A 219 -6.63 6.94 5.87
N ASP A 220 -6.02 6.39 6.91
CA ASP A 220 -4.72 6.86 7.42
C ASP A 220 -3.54 6.10 6.80
N LEU A 221 -3.69 4.78 6.64
CA LEU A 221 -2.68 3.92 6.00
C LEU A 221 -3.34 2.77 5.23
N ALA A 222 -2.64 2.18 4.26
CA ALA A 222 -3.12 1.00 3.57
C ALA A 222 -1.99 0.00 3.36
N VAL A 223 -2.25 -1.27 3.67
CA VAL A 223 -1.27 -2.34 3.55
C VAL A 223 -1.34 -2.96 2.17
N GLY A 224 -0.18 -3.21 1.57
CA GLY A 224 -0.05 -3.96 0.34
C GLY A 224 1.18 -4.86 0.34
N SER A 225 1.54 -5.35 -0.85
CA SER A 225 2.73 -6.19 -1.03
C SER A 225 3.58 -5.71 -2.19
N ASP A 226 4.89 -5.98 -2.11
CA ASP A 226 5.86 -5.71 -3.17
C ASP A 226 6.72 -6.95 -3.44
N THR A 227 6.59 -7.50 -4.65
CA THR A 227 7.45 -8.58 -5.19
C THR A 227 8.38 -8.01 -6.25
N GLY A 228 7.85 -7.17 -7.15
CA GLY A 228 8.59 -6.56 -8.26
C GLY A 228 8.43 -5.05 -8.40
N GLY A 229 7.84 -4.36 -7.42
CA GLY A 229 7.45 -2.94 -7.53
C GLY A 229 5.99 -2.66 -7.20
N SER A 230 5.25 -3.63 -6.65
CA SER A 230 3.81 -3.52 -6.43
C SER A 230 3.38 -2.53 -5.33
N MET A 231 4.30 -2.03 -4.52
CA MET A 231 4.09 -0.86 -3.65
C MET A 231 4.63 0.40 -4.30
N ARG A 232 5.83 0.33 -4.87
CA ARG A 232 6.56 1.47 -5.41
C ARG A 232 5.88 2.07 -6.66
N GLY A 233 5.33 1.22 -7.53
CA GLY A 233 4.55 1.61 -8.71
C GLY A 233 3.35 2.49 -8.35
N PRO A 234 2.39 2.01 -7.54
CA PRO A 234 1.27 2.83 -7.08
C PRO A 234 1.70 4.07 -6.28
N ALA A 235 2.75 3.98 -5.45
CA ALA A 235 3.28 5.16 -4.73
C ALA A 235 3.73 6.25 -5.70
N GLY A 236 4.46 5.86 -6.75
CA GLY A 236 4.93 6.74 -7.80
C GLY A 236 3.80 7.41 -8.58
N GLN A 237 2.88 6.61 -9.10
CA GLN A 237 1.79 7.11 -9.95
C GLN A 237 0.76 7.95 -9.19
N GLN A 238 0.66 7.76 -7.88
CA GLN A 238 -0.34 8.46 -7.05
C GLN A 238 0.27 9.50 -6.12
N GLY A 239 1.60 9.66 -6.12
CA GLY A 239 2.30 10.67 -5.36
C GLY A 239 2.07 10.54 -3.86
N ILE A 240 2.20 9.32 -3.34
CA ILE A 240 2.03 8.98 -1.92
C ILE A 240 3.28 8.27 -1.42
N PHE A 241 3.45 8.20 -0.10
CA PHE A 241 4.57 7.47 0.50
C PHE A 241 4.26 5.98 0.43
N GLY A 242 5.17 5.17 -0.10
CA GLY A 242 4.99 3.72 -0.14
C GLY A 242 6.31 2.96 -0.24
N ASN A 243 6.43 1.86 0.51
CA ASN A 243 7.70 1.15 0.66
C ASN A 243 7.64 -0.34 0.30
N ARG A 244 8.78 -0.83 -0.17
CA ARG A 244 9.20 -2.23 -0.08
C ARG A 244 10.17 -2.31 1.10
N PRO A 245 9.85 -2.99 2.21
CA PRO A 245 10.83 -3.17 3.28
C PRO A 245 11.91 -4.19 2.89
N SER A 246 12.91 -4.38 3.75
CA SER A 246 13.84 -5.50 3.61
C SER A 246 13.11 -6.84 3.55
N THR A 247 13.58 -7.76 2.71
CA THR A 247 13.00 -9.11 2.67
C THR A 247 13.16 -9.80 4.03
N GLY A 248 12.04 -10.28 4.57
CA GLY A 248 11.94 -10.86 5.91
C GLY A 248 11.53 -9.89 7.02
N ALA A 249 11.20 -8.62 6.71
CA ALA A 249 10.83 -7.61 7.70
C ALA A 249 9.61 -7.97 8.57
N ILE A 250 8.68 -8.77 8.03
CA ILE A 250 7.47 -9.20 8.73
C ILE A 250 6.94 -10.50 8.08
N SER A 251 6.21 -11.30 8.86
CA SER A 251 5.61 -12.55 8.38
C SER A 251 4.58 -12.30 7.26
N LEU A 252 4.66 -13.15 6.23
CA LEU A 252 3.70 -13.25 5.12
C LEU A 252 2.89 -14.56 5.18
N GLU A 253 2.84 -15.21 6.35
CA GLU A 253 1.93 -16.32 6.56
C GLU A 253 0.47 -15.87 6.36
N HIS A 254 -0.33 -16.73 5.73
CA HIS A 254 -1.71 -16.45 5.34
C HIS A 254 -1.84 -15.23 4.39
N VAL A 255 -0.88 -15.07 3.49
CA VAL A 255 -0.94 -14.17 2.35
C VAL A 255 -0.83 -15.00 1.07
N ILE A 256 -1.65 -14.72 0.06
CA ILE A 256 -1.52 -15.37 -1.26
C ILE A 256 -0.15 -14.99 -1.84
N PRO A 257 0.74 -15.97 -2.12
CA PRO A 257 2.09 -15.69 -2.56
C PRO A 257 2.14 -15.31 -4.05
N LEU A 258 3.10 -14.45 -4.40
CA LEU A 258 3.61 -14.36 -5.77
C LEU A 258 4.96 -15.09 -5.85
N SER A 259 5.89 -14.77 -4.95
CA SER A 259 7.13 -15.53 -4.82
C SER A 259 7.74 -15.29 -3.42
N PRO A 260 7.84 -16.31 -2.55
CA PRO A 260 8.46 -16.17 -1.25
C PRO A 260 9.91 -15.66 -1.28
N VAL A 261 10.61 -15.83 -2.42
CA VAL A 261 11.97 -15.33 -2.64
C VAL A 261 12.08 -13.82 -2.43
N SER A 262 11.04 -13.06 -2.79
CA SER A 262 11.10 -11.59 -2.83
C SER A 262 9.83 -10.88 -2.38
N ASP A 263 8.78 -11.60 -1.99
CA ASP A 263 7.56 -11.01 -1.44
C ASP A 263 7.86 -10.24 -0.14
N THR A 264 7.24 -9.07 -0.02
CA THR A 264 7.31 -8.22 1.18
C THR A 264 5.95 -7.56 1.44
N ALA A 265 5.66 -7.20 2.70
CA ALA A 265 4.48 -6.40 3.06
C ALA A 265 4.88 -4.95 3.35
N GLY A 266 4.35 -4.03 2.54
CA GLY A 266 4.57 -2.59 2.66
C GLY A 266 3.32 -1.85 3.09
N MET A 267 3.46 -0.55 3.32
CA MET A 267 2.32 0.32 3.58
C MET A 267 2.37 1.60 2.75
N PHE A 268 1.19 2.18 2.53
CA PHE A 268 1.01 3.50 1.97
C PHE A 268 0.56 4.51 3.02
N ALA A 269 0.99 5.76 2.91
CA ALA A 269 0.47 6.89 3.68
C ALA A 269 0.62 8.20 2.91
N ARG A 270 -0.03 9.27 3.40
CA ARG A 270 0.07 10.63 2.83
C ARG A 270 1.08 11.54 3.52
N SER A 271 1.69 11.11 4.63
CA SER A 271 2.69 11.87 5.39
C SER A 271 3.89 11.01 5.69
N GLY A 272 5.08 11.59 5.57
CA GLY A 272 6.35 10.96 5.90
C GLY A 272 6.45 10.63 7.40
N SER A 273 5.94 11.51 8.27
CA SER A 273 5.92 11.31 9.71
C SER A 273 4.99 10.17 10.14
N LEU A 274 3.79 10.10 9.56
CA LEU A 274 2.87 8.99 9.82
C LEU A 274 3.44 7.67 9.29
N TRP A 275 3.95 7.67 8.05
CA TRP A 275 4.59 6.51 7.44
C TRP A 275 5.75 5.99 8.31
N ALA A 276 6.62 6.88 8.79
CA ALA A 276 7.74 6.52 9.64
C ALA A 276 7.27 5.93 10.98
N LYS A 277 6.28 6.56 11.64
CA LYS A 277 5.71 6.07 12.90
C LYS A 277 5.18 4.63 12.76
N VAL A 278 4.43 4.36 11.69
CA VAL A 278 3.87 3.02 11.47
C VAL A 278 4.96 2.03 11.09
N THR A 279 5.92 2.41 10.25
CA THR A 279 7.08 1.57 9.88
C THR A 279 7.87 1.12 11.11
N GLN A 280 8.15 2.04 12.04
CA GLN A 280 8.91 1.77 13.26
C GLN A 280 8.15 0.91 14.28
N ALA A 281 6.82 0.98 14.31
CA ALA A 281 6.00 0.17 15.20
C ALA A 281 5.69 -1.22 14.61
N TRP A 282 5.41 -1.28 13.31
CA TRP A 282 4.90 -2.46 12.63
C TRP A 282 5.98 -3.49 12.34
N TYR A 283 7.19 -3.08 11.95
CA TYR A 283 8.29 -4.01 11.74
C TYR A 283 9.03 -4.27 13.07
N PRO A 284 9.02 -5.50 13.61
CA PRO A 284 9.48 -5.78 14.98
C PRO A 284 11.00 -5.75 15.17
N ASP A 285 11.78 -6.09 14.13
CA ASP A 285 13.17 -6.55 14.31
C ASP A 285 14.25 -5.54 13.85
N PHE A 286 13.88 -4.29 13.58
CA PHE A 286 14.84 -3.29 13.11
C PHE A 286 15.36 -2.40 14.24
N ALA A 287 16.68 -2.24 14.28
CA ALA A 287 17.38 -1.52 15.34
C ALA A 287 17.22 0.02 15.22
N SER A 288 17.10 0.68 16.37
CA SER A 288 16.99 2.14 16.49
C SER A 288 18.30 2.84 16.88
N ASN A 289 19.42 2.11 16.97
CA ASN A 289 20.64 2.56 17.66
C ASN A 289 21.67 3.31 16.80
N HIS A 290 21.30 3.69 15.57
CA HIS A 290 22.16 4.47 14.69
C HIS A 290 22.09 5.97 15.01
N SER A 291 23.23 6.65 15.06
CA SER A 291 23.38 7.99 15.64
C SER A 291 23.44 9.12 14.60
N SER A 292 23.51 8.81 13.30
CA SER A 292 23.59 9.81 12.23
C SER A 292 23.14 9.25 10.88
N TYR A 293 22.79 10.10 9.92
CA TYR A 293 22.43 9.69 8.56
C TYR A 293 23.62 9.41 7.64
N PRO A 294 23.43 8.65 6.55
CA PRO A 294 24.49 8.31 5.59
C PRO A 294 25.26 9.53 5.08
N LYS A 295 26.56 9.33 4.83
CA LYS A 295 27.48 10.39 4.40
C LYS A 295 27.77 10.38 2.89
N LYS A 296 27.00 9.62 2.13
CA LYS A 296 27.07 9.56 0.66
C LYS A 296 25.66 9.53 0.08
N ILE A 297 25.47 10.24 -1.03
CA ILE A 297 24.28 10.12 -1.85
C ILE A 297 24.72 9.56 -3.21
N TYR A 298 24.23 8.38 -3.55
CA TYR A 298 24.44 7.75 -4.85
C TYR A 298 23.26 8.12 -5.75
N ARG A 299 23.52 8.83 -6.84
CA ARG A 299 22.50 9.26 -7.79
C ARG A 299 22.65 8.46 -9.07
N SER A 300 21.61 7.72 -9.45
CA SER A 300 21.64 6.93 -10.69
C SER A 300 22.01 7.78 -11.90
N THR A 301 22.93 7.29 -12.72
CA THR A 301 23.21 7.82 -14.06
C THR A 301 22.57 7.02 -15.17
N ALA A 302 21.86 5.94 -14.84
CA ALA A 302 21.22 5.15 -15.86
C ALA A 302 20.13 5.99 -16.53
N GLU A 303 20.30 6.26 -17.83
CA GLU A 303 19.18 6.61 -18.72
C GLU A 303 18.25 5.39 -18.90
N GLY A 304 18.54 4.24 -18.27
CA GLY A 304 17.71 3.04 -18.22
C GLY A 304 17.00 2.87 -16.88
N GLY A 305 15.69 2.59 -16.93
CA GLY A 305 14.74 2.65 -15.81
C GLY A 305 13.52 3.48 -16.24
N ALA A 306 12.81 4.15 -15.32
CA ALA A 306 11.72 5.09 -15.64
C ALA A 306 12.16 6.36 -16.45
N TRP A 307 13.38 6.35 -17.01
CA TRP A 307 14.14 7.50 -17.52
C TRP A 307 14.63 7.37 -18.95
N SER A 308 14.24 6.32 -19.69
CA SER A 308 14.68 6.12 -21.08
C SER A 308 14.12 7.11 -22.11
N GLY A 309 13.25 8.04 -21.68
CA GLY A 309 12.61 9.06 -22.53
C GLY A 309 13.05 10.50 -22.26
N GLY A 310 13.94 10.74 -21.30
CA GLY A 310 14.19 12.08 -20.75
C GLY A 310 13.06 12.56 -19.83
N SER A 311 13.17 13.77 -19.30
CA SER A 311 12.09 14.38 -18.48
C SER A 311 11.74 15.76 -18.99
N SER A 312 10.48 16.18 -18.77
CA SER A 312 10.09 17.55 -19.03
C SER A 312 10.94 18.53 -18.22
N GLU A 313 11.12 19.76 -18.73
CA GLU A 313 11.85 20.80 -18.00
C GLU A 313 11.26 21.05 -16.59
N GLY A 314 9.94 20.94 -16.46
CA GLY A 314 9.25 21.03 -15.16
C GLY A 314 9.66 19.92 -14.20
N ALA A 315 9.67 18.67 -14.66
CA ALA A 315 10.05 17.53 -13.84
C ALA A 315 11.53 17.59 -13.44
N ALA A 316 12.42 17.96 -14.37
CA ALA A 316 13.84 18.17 -14.10
C ALA A 316 14.04 19.22 -12.99
N LYS A 317 13.34 20.37 -13.05
CA LYS A 317 13.41 21.40 -12.00
C LYS A 317 12.97 20.90 -10.63
N VAL A 318 11.89 20.13 -10.57
CA VAL A 318 11.40 19.52 -9.31
C VAL A 318 12.43 18.57 -8.73
N ILE A 319 13.01 17.70 -9.56
CA ILE A 319 14.03 16.74 -9.15
C ILE A 319 15.29 17.43 -8.66
N GLU A 320 15.84 18.39 -9.41
CA GLU A 320 17.03 19.14 -8.99
C GLU A 320 16.77 20.00 -7.75
N SER A 321 15.54 20.48 -7.54
CA SER A 321 15.18 21.18 -6.30
C SER A 321 15.23 20.21 -5.11
N PHE A 322 14.65 19.02 -5.26
CA PHE A 322 14.69 18.00 -4.21
C PHE A 322 16.12 17.54 -3.90
N VAL A 323 16.93 17.21 -4.91
CA VAL A 323 18.32 16.76 -4.73
C VAL A 323 19.12 17.82 -3.97
N ARG A 324 19.02 19.10 -4.36
CA ARG A 324 19.72 20.18 -3.64
C ARG A 324 19.30 20.31 -2.18
N LYS A 325 18.00 20.21 -1.89
CA LYS A 325 17.50 20.24 -0.50
C LYS A 325 18.00 19.04 0.30
N LEU A 326 18.02 17.85 -0.31
CA LEU A 326 18.52 16.63 0.31
C LEU A 326 20.03 16.72 0.61
N GLU A 327 20.82 17.20 -0.34
CA GLU A 327 22.26 17.45 -0.18
C GLU A 327 22.56 18.46 0.93
N GLN A 328 21.79 19.55 0.99
CA GLN A 328 21.88 20.55 2.07
C GLN A 328 21.53 19.95 3.43
N PHE A 329 20.46 19.16 3.50
CA PHE A 329 20.03 18.50 4.74
C PHE A 329 21.07 17.50 5.26
N LEU A 330 21.61 16.65 4.37
CA LEU A 330 22.60 15.63 4.73
C LEU A 330 24.03 16.20 4.82
N GLN A 331 24.26 17.42 4.35
CA GLN A 331 25.56 18.09 4.24
C GLN A 331 26.57 17.29 3.40
N VAL A 332 26.10 16.70 2.30
CA VAL A 332 26.91 15.89 1.37
C VAL A 332 26.48 16.17 -0.05
N GLN A 333 27.41 16.04 -1.00
CA GLN A 333 27.10 16.15 -2.43
C GLN A 333 26.79 14.76 -2.99
N SER A 334 25.87 14.69 -3.96
CA SER A 334 25.56 13.46 -4.67
C SER A 334 26.66 13.09 -5.67
N THR A 335 26.89 11.80 -5.83
CA THR A 335 27.84 11.24 -6.80
C THR A 335 27.11 10.34 -7.79
N PRO A 336 27.47 10.41 -9.09
CA PRO A 336 27.05 9.45 -10.11
C PRO A 336 27.16 7.98 -9.65
N ALA A 337 26.15 7.17 -9.94
CA ALA A 337 26.09 5.76 -9.59
C ALA A 337 25.56 4.92 -10.75
N ASN A 338 26.26 3.82 -11.07
CA ASN A 338 25.93 2.94 -12.17
C ASN A 338 26.22 1.49 -11.76
N TYR A 339 25.17 0.67 -11.63
CA TYR A 339 25.29 -0.72 -11.18
C TYR A 339 26.08 -1.58 -12.16
N THR A 340 25.83 -1.45 -13.46
CA THR A 340 26.54 -2.18 -14.52
C THR A 340 28.04 -1.89 -14.48
N GLN A 341 28.41 -0.61 -14.42
CA GLN A 341 29.81 -0.19 -14.34
C GLN A 341 30.47 -0.70 -13.06
N LEU A 342 29.85 -0.47 -11.90
CA LEU A 342 30.42 -0.90 -10.62
C LEU A 342 30.58 -2.42 -10.56
N TRP A 343 29.63 -3.18 -11.12
CA TRP A 343 29.73 -4.63 -11.23
C TRP A 343 30.96 -5.04 -12.05
N MET A 344 31.14 -4.50 -13.26
CA MET A 344 32.32 -4.82 -14.07
C MET A 344 33.65 -4.47 -13.39
N GLU A 345 33.69 -3.39 -12.62
CA GLU A 345 34.89 -2.95 -11.89
C GLU A 345 35.23 -3.86 -10.70
N THR A 346 34.24 -4.47 -10.05
CA THR A 346 34.40 -5.22 -8.79
C THR A 346 34.18 -6.73 -8.93
N HIS A 347 33.65 -7.21 -10.05
CA HIS A 347 33.32 -8.62 -10.32
C HIS A 347 34.02 -9.16 -11.57
N SER A 348 35.32 -8.89 -11.71
CA SER A 348 36.15 -9.22 -12.87
C SER A 348 36.36 -10.72 -13.17
N ASN A 349 35.97 -11.62 -12.26
CA ASN A 349 36.14 -13.06 -12.40
C ASN A 349 34.96 -13.77 -13.11
N LEU A 350 33.85 -13.07 -13.39
CA LEU A 350 32.70 -13.62 -14.11
C LEU A 350 32.64 -13.04 -15.53
N THR A 351 32.30 -13.87 -16.52
CA THR A 351 32.27 -13.47 -17.93
C THR A 351 31.00 -12.71 -18.34
N ALA A 352 29.97 -12.68 -17.49
CA ALA A 352 28.66 -12.11 -17.80
C ALA A 352 28.44 -10.77 -17.06
N ASP A 353 27.89 -9.80 -17.79
CA ASP A 353 27.41 -8.54 -17.22
C ASP A 353 26.24 -8.78 -16.24
N VAL A 354 26.04 -7.89 -15.28
CA VAL A 354 24.94 -7.97 -14.31
C VAL A 354 23.57 -7.98 -14.98
N ASN A 355 23.41 -7.22 -16.07
CA ASN A 355 22.14 -7.20 -16.81
C ASN A 355 21.87 -8.55 -17.48
N GLU A 356 22.90 -9.16 -18.07
CA GLU A 356 22.78 -10.49 -18.69
C GLU A 356 22.49 -11.56 -17.65
N MET A 357 23.21 -11.55 -16.52
CA MET A 357 23.02 -12.51 -15.43
C MET A 357 21.61 -12.43 -14.84
N LEU A 358 21.06 -11.21 -14.69
CA LEU A 358 19.77 -11.00 -14.04
C LEU A 358 18.59 -10.90 -15.01
N TYR A 359 18.83 -10.87 -16.33
CA TYR A 359 17.80 -10.62 -17.35
C TYR A 359 16.55 -11.51 -17.20
N LEU A 360 16.74 -12.83 -17.05
CA LEU A 360 15.64 -13.78 -16.89
C LEU A 360 15.24 -13.98 -15.43
N THR A 361 16.06 -13.55 -14.48
CA THR A 361 15.99 -13.98 -13.08
C THR A 361 14.63 -13.66 -12.48
N TYR A 362 14.15 -12.42 -12.60
CA TYR A 362 12.83 -12.02 -12.08
C TYR A 362 11.71 -12.85 -12.69
N GLY A 363 11.63 -12.88 -14.02
CA GLY A 363 10.58 -13.58 -14.75
C GLY A 363 10.50 -15.07 -14.42
N VAL A 364 11.66 -15.71 -14.23
CA VAL A 364 11.76 -17.13 -13.85
C VAL A 364 11.20 -17.37 -12.45
N PHE A 365 11.72 -16.71 -11.42
CA PHE A 365 11.35 -17.08 -10.05
C PHE A 365 9.88 -16.75 -9.75
N VAL A 366 9.35 -15.62 -10.23
CA VAL A 366 7.94 -15.26 -9.96
C VAL A 366 6.97 -16.18 -10.68
N SER A 367 7.32 -16.63 -11.89
CA SER A 367 6.42 -17.47 -12.68
C SER A 367 6.46 -18.93 -12.19
N HIS A 368 7.63 -19.42 -11.80
CA HIS A 368 7.80 -20.75 -11.20
C HIS A 368 7.09 -20.83 -9.85
N ASP A 369 7.46 -19.97 -8.90
CA ASP A 369 6.91 -20.01 -7.54
C ASP A 369 5.39 -19.88 -7.54
N GLN A 370 4.83 -18.90 -8.25
CA GLN A 370 3.40 -18.67 -8.19
C GLN A 370 2.60 -19.80 -8.83
N TRP A 371 3.09 -20.36 -9.94
CA TRP A 371 2.43 -21.50 -10.55
C TRP A 371 2.39 -22.68 -9.58
N GLN A 372 3.52 -23.03 -8.97
CA GLN A 372 3.64 -24.18 -8.06
C GLN A 372 2.88 -23.97 -6.75
N LEU A 373 2.99 -22.80 -6.13
CA LEU A 373 2.45 -22.52 -4.80
C LEU A 373 0.98 -22.10 -4.82
N HIS A 374 0.46 -21.65 -5.97
CA HIS A 374 -0.87 -21.09 -6.07
C HIS A 374 -1.65 -21.54 -7.30
N GLY A 375 -1.09 -21.37 -8.50
CA GLY A 375 -1.79 -21.64 -9.76
C GLY A 375 -2.25 -23.09 -9.90
N GLN A 376 -1.33 -24.05 -9.74
CA GLN A 376 -1.63 -25.46 -9.85
C GLN A 376 -2.62 -25.95 -8.77
N PRO A 377 -2.40 -25.72 -7.46
CA PRO A 377 -3.38 -26.11 -6.43
C PRO A 377 -4.76 -25.50 -6.66
N PHE A 378 -4.83 -24.23 -7.09
CA PHE A 378 -6.11 -23.58 -7.38
C PHE A 378 -6.86 -24.26 -8.53
N PHE A 379 -6.17 -24.62 -9.61
CA PHE A 379 -6.79 -25.34 -10.73
C PHE A 379 -7.27 -26.73 -10.32
N GLU A 380 -6.48 -27.46 -9.54
CA GLU A 380 -6.83 -28.79 -9.02
C GLU A 380 -8.07 -28.73 -8.11
N ASP A 381 -8.08 -27.83 -7.13
CA ASP A 381 -9.21 -27.65 -6.21
C ASP A 381 -10.49 -27.21 -6.95
N TYR A 382 -10.35 -26.32 -7.94
CA TYR A 382 -11.48 -25.86 -8.75
C TYR A 382 -12.04 -27.00 -9.61
N ALA A 383 -11.18 -27.78 -10.27
CA ALA A 383 -11.60 -28.93 -11.08
C ALA A 383 -12.29 -30.00 -10.23
N ALA A 384 -11.78 -30.27 -9.02
CA ALA A 384 -12.37 -31.22 -8.10
C ALA A 384 -13.79 -30.80 -7.66
N ARG A 385 -14.03 -29.50 -7.46
CA ARG A 385 -15.33 -28.99 -7.04
C ARG A 385 -16.34 -28.79 -8.18
N TYR A 386 -15.86 -28.48 -9.38
CA TYR A 386 -16.68 -28.06 -10.52
C TYR A 386 -16.60 -29.02 -11.71
N ASP A 387 -16.46 -30.33 -11.46
CA ASP A 387 -16.58 -31.40 -12.46
C ASP A 387 -15.61 -31.18 -13.63
N GLY A 388 -14.31 -31.08 -13.29
CA GLY A 388 -13.21 -30.98 -14.25
C GLY A 388 -13.06 -29.63 -14.95
N ARG A 389 -13.92 -28.64 -14.66
CA ARG A 389 -13.83 -27.29 -15.25
C ARG A 389 -12.58 -26.54 -14.76
N GLN A 390 -12.17 -25.53 -15.51
CA GLN A 390 -11.07 -24.64 -15.16
C GLN A 390 -11.59 -23.25 -14.75
N PRO A 391 -10.93 -22.57 -13.79
CA PRO A 391 -11.26 -21.19 -13.46
C PRO A 391 -10.79 -20.24 -14.56
N TYR A 392 -11.49 -19.11 -14.72
CA TYR A 392 -11.01 -18.02 -15.58
C TYR A 392 -9.88 -17.25 -14.89
N ILE A 393 -8.84 -16.93 -15.65
CA ILE A 393 -7.67 -16.15 -15.22
C ILE A 393 -7.53 -14.95 -16.16
N ASN A 394 -7.23 -13.78 -15.60
CA ASN A 394 -6.98 -12.57 -16.39
C ASN A 394 -5.82 -12.79 -17.39
N PRO A 395 -5.82 -12.10 -18.54
CA PRO A 395 -4.83 -12.30 -19.59
C PRO A 395 -3.37 -12.17 -19.12
N GLY A 396 -3.04 -11.18 -18.29
CA GLY A 396 -1.66 -10.97 -17.83
C GLY A 396 -1.14 -12.09 -16.93
N PRO A 397 -1.76 -12.43 -15.79
CA PRO A 397 -1.35 -13.57 -14.97
C PRO A 397 -1.30 -14.88 -15.75
N LEU A 398 -2.30 -15.14 -16.61
CA LEU A 398 -2.35 -16.36 -17.42
C LEU A 398 -1.14 -16.48 -18.34
N ALA A 399 -0.80 -15.41 -19.06
CA ALA A 399 0.35 -15.39 -19.94
C ALA A 399 1.67 -15.64 -19.19
N ARG A 400 1.82 -15.11 -17.97
CA ARG A 400 3.02 -15.35 -17.16
C ARG A 400 3.11 -16.78 -16.65
N TRP A 401 2.00 -17.38 -16.22
CA TRP A 401 1.98 -18.79 -15.84
C TRP A 401 2.24 -19.72 -17.02
N GLN A 402 1.70 -19.42 -18.20
CA GLN A 402 2.00 -20.18 -19.42
C GLN A 402 3.47 -20.07 -19.80
N TRP A 403 4.04 -18.87 -19.73
CA TRP A 403 5.47 -18.66 -19.96
C TRP A 403 6.32 -19.43 -18.93
N GLY A 404 5.97 -19.35 -17.64
CA GLY A 404 6.67 -20.04 -16.57
C GLY A 404 6.73 -21.56 -16.76
N GLN A 405 5.60 -22.17 -17.12
CA GLN A 405 5.53 -23.61 -17.40
C GLN A 405 6.43 -24.06 -18.55
N LEU A 406 6.72 -23.18 -19.51
CA LEU A 406 7.55 -23.50 -20.68
C LEU A 406 9.03 -23.16 -20.47
N HIS A 407 9.33 -22.10 -19.70
CA HIS A 407 10.66 -21.49 -19.66
C HIS A 407 11.34 -21.51 -18.28
N ALA A 408 10.58 -21.67 -17.20
CA ALA A 408 11.10 -21.73 -15.84
C ALA A 408 11.10 -23.18 -15.35
N THR A 409 11.96 -24.03 -15.92
CA THR A 409 12.19 -25.38 -15.38
C THR A 409 12.90 -25.31 -14.02
N ASP A 410 12.88 -26.38 -13.24
CA ASP A 410 13.53 -26.43 -11.92
C ASP A 410 15.03 -26.06 -11.98
N ASP A 411 15.73 -26.46 -13.05
CA ASP A 411 17.15 -26.12 -13.25
C ASP A 411 17.35 -24.61 -13.52
N VAL A 412 16.48 -24.01 -14.32
CA VAL A 412 16.50 -22.57 -14.63
C VAL A 412 16.11 -21.77 -13.39
N TYR A 413 15.13 -22.23 -12.62
CA TYR A 413 14.75 -21.67 -11.33
C TYR A 413 15.91 -21.73 -10.33
N ALA A 414 16.58 -22.88 -10.20
CA ALA A 414 17.75 -23.03 -9.34
C ALA A 414 18.90 -22.09 -9.76
N LEU A 415 19.09 -21.86 -11.06
CA LEU A 415 20.04 -20.87 -11.56
C LEU A 415 19.64 -19.43 -11.18
N ALA A 416 18.36 -19.07 -11.33
CA ALA A 416 17.86 -17.76 -10.92
C ALA A 416 18.10 -17.51 -9.42
N LEU A 417 17.83 -18.49 -8.54
CA LEU A 417 18.12 -18.37 -7.11
C LEU A 417 19.61 -18.20 -6.79
N ARG A 418 20.48 -18.88 -7.54
CA ARG A 418 21.94 -18.68 -7.44
C ARG A 418 22.32 -17.27 -7.85
N ASN A 419 21.79 -16.76 -8.96
CA ASN A 419 22.09 -15.41 -9.45
C ASN A 419 21.64 -14.33 -8.44
N ILE A 420 20.47 -14.50 -7.81
CA ILE A 420 20.01 -13.62 -6.72
C ILE A 420 21.01 -13.63 -5.56
N SER A 421 21.46 -14.82 -5.16
CA SER A 421 22.38 -14.98 -4.04
C SER A 421 23.74 -14.34 -4.32
N ILE A 422 24.29 -14.50 -5.54
CA ILE A 422 25.52 -13.84 -6.00
C ILE A 422 25.33 -12.31 -5.98
N PHE A 423 24.27 -11.81 -6.62
CA PHE A 423 24.01 -10.37 -6.68
C PHE A 423 23.82 -9.74 -5.30
N LYS A 424 23.09 -10.42 -4.41
CA LYS A 424 22.88 -9.96 -3.04
C LYS A 424 24.18 -9.89 -2.25
N SER A 425 25.02 -10.92 -2.34
CA SER A 425 26.34 -10.92 -1.70
C SER A 425 27.16 -9.73 -2.18
N TRP A 426 27.26 -9.54 -3.50
CA TRP A 426 27.96 -8.40 -4.08
C TRP A 426 27.39 -7.06 -3.61
N TYR A 427 26.06 -6.91 -3.63
CA TYR A 427 25.40 -5.67 -3.24
C TYR A 427 25.72 -5.26 -1.79
N GLU A 428 25.81 -6.24 -0.89
CA GLU A 428 26.11 -6.02 0.53
C GLU A 428 27.61 -5.80 0.82
N THR A 429 28.52 -6.25 -0.05
CA THR A 429 29.98 -6.18 0.17
C THR A 429 30.72 -5.15 -0.67
N GLU A 430 30.30 -4.94 -1.91
CA GLU A 430 31.00 -4.10 -2.91
C GLU A 430 30.08 -3.11 -3.62
N GLY A 431 28.79 -3.43 -3.73
CA GLY A 431 27.77 -2.57 -4.34
C GLY A 431 27.39 -1.36 -3.47
N TYR A 432 26.34 -0.65 -3.89
CA TYR A 432 25.83 0.53 -3.17
C TYR A 432 25.01 0.20 -1.91
N GLY A 433 25.00 -1.07 -1.46
CA GLY A 433 24.20 -1.58 -0.35
C GLY A 433 24.97 -1.87 0.94
N ARG A 434 26.20 -1.36 1.06
CA ARG A 434 27.07 -1.65 2.20
C ARG A 434 26.59 -1.00 3.48
N LYS A 435 26.79 -1.70 4.60
CA LYS A 435 26.44 -1.22 5.93
C LYS A 435 27.51 -0.32 6.52
N ASP A 436 27.08 0.58 7.40
CA ASP A 436 27.93 1.37 8.26
C ASP A 436 27.42 1.31 9.71
N ALA A 437 28.33 1.19 10.68
CA ALA A 437 27.96 1.02 12.08
C ALA A 437 27.23 2.25 12.67
N LYS A 438 27.58 3.46 12.23
CA LYS A 438 27.00 4.71 12.74
C LYS A 438 25.75 5.12 11.98
N THR A 439 25.71 4.88 10.66
CA THR A 439 24.65 5.36 9.77
C THR A 439 23.71 4.28 9.24
N CYS A 440 23.89 3.04 9.68
CA CYS A 440 23.26 1.82 9.17
C CYS A 440 23.67 1.45 7.73
N SER A 441 23.60 2.41 6.81
CA SER A 441 23.98 2.30 5.41
C SER A 441 25.09 3.29 5.10
N GLU A 442 26.09 2.89 4.34
CA GLU A 442 27.20 3.77 3.92
C GLU A 442 26.70 4.95 3.08
N GLY A 443 25.69 4.72 2.25
CA GLY A 443 25.07 5.74 1.42
C GLY A 443 23.56 5.60 1.31
N LEU A 444 22.96 6.64 0.74
CA LEU A 444 21.58 6.70 0.29
C LEU A 444 21.56 6.64 -1.23
N TYR A 445 20.95 5.62 -1.81
CA TYR A 445 20.78 5.53 -3.26
C TYR A 445 19.46 6.18 -3.67
N ILE A 446 19.51 7.09 -4.64
CA ILE A 446 18.35 7.83 -5.14
C ILE A 446 18.24 7.75 -6.65
N TYR A 447 17.00 7.62 -7.11
CA TYR A 447 16.62 7.73 -8.52
C TYR A 447 15.14 8.13 -8.57
N PRO A 448 14.72 8.93 -9.55
CA PRO A 448 13.33 9.30 -9.60
C PRO A 448 12.49 8.12 -10.10
N TRP A 449 11.29 7.97 -9.55
CA TRP A 449 10.40 6.86 -9.87
C TRP A 449 9.31 7.25 -10.88
N SER A 450 8.75 8.46 -10.75
CA SER A 450 7.77 9.01 -11.69
C SER A 450 8.11 10.46 -11.98
N ILE A 451 7.89 10.86 -13.23
CA ILE A 451 8.21 12.18 -13.79
C ILE A 451 6.99 12.99 -14.18
N GLY A 452 5.80 12.55 -13.76
CA GLY A 452 4.55 13.23 -14.05
C GLY A 452 4.13 13.15 -15.51
N GLU A 453 4.37 12.01 -16.15
CA GLU A 453 3.90 11.74 -17.51
C GLU A 453 2.54 11.03 -17.51
N PRO A 454 1.61 11.42 -18.40
CA PRO A 454 0.30 10.78 -18.50
C PRO A 454 0.42 9.32 -18.96
N SER A 455 -0.28 8.44 -18.25
CA SER A 455 -0.45 7.04 -18.62
C SER A 455 -1.93 6.71 -18.43
N TYR A 456 -2.74 6.84 -19.47
CA TYR A 456 -4.19 6.72 -19.33
C TYR A 456 -4.66 5.27 -19.20
N ARG A 457 -5.66 5.07 -18.34
CA ARG A 457 -6.26 3.76 -18.05
C ARG A 457 -7.11 3.16 -19.17
N ASP A 458 -7.24 3.85 -20.31
CA ASP A 458 -7.98 3.41 -21.49
C ASP A 458 -7.08 3.18 -22.71
N GLN A 459 -5.76 3.24 -22.52
CA GLN A 459 -4.80 2.86 -23.56
C GLN A 459 -4.79 1.34 -23.71
N TYR A 460 -4.98 0.88 -24.95
CA TYR A 460 -4.85 -0.53 -25.32
C TYR A 460 -3.38 -0.86 -25.61
N PHE A 461 -2.93 -2.00 -25.09
CA PHE A 461 -1.59 -2.51 -25.32
C PHE A 461 -1.67 -3.88 -26.00
N GLN A 462 -0.55 -4.31 -26.57
CA GLN A 462 -0.45 -5.69 -27.04
C GLN A 462 -0.59 -6.64 -25.84
N ALA A 463 -1.32 -7.74 -26.05
CA ALA A 463 -1.47 -8.78 -25.06
C ALA A 463 -0.08 -9.29 -24.62
N ARG A 464 0.16 -9.36 -23.31
CA ARG A 464 1.42 -9.86 -22.79
C ARG A 464 1.55 -11.35 -23.12
N THR A 465 2.76 -11.77 -23.49
CA THR A 465 3.12 -13.18 -23.69
C THR A 465 4.27 -13.63 -22.79
N THR A 466 4.88 -12.70 -22.05
CA THR A 466 6.02 -12.94 -21.16
C THR A 466 5.86 -12.17 -19.84
N PRO A 467 6.51 -12.62 -18.75
CA PRO A 467 6.70 -11.80 -17.56
C PRO A 467 7.63 -10.61 -17.87
N PRO A 468 7.72 -9.61 -16.96
CA PRO A 468 8.79 -8.62 -17.02
C PRO A 468 10.15 -9.29 -17.01
N LEU A 469 11.02 -8.90 -17.94
CA LEU A 469 12.41 -9.34 -18.08
C LEU A 469 13.32 -8.12 -18.02
N GLY A 470 14.61 -8.36 -17.80
CA GLY A 470 15.62 -7.33 -17.70
C GLY A 470 15.98 -6.97 -16.26
N PHE A 471 16.84 -5.97 -16.15
CA PHE A 471 17.37 -5.47 -14.89
C PHE A 471 17.55 -3.96 -15.00
N ASP A 472 17.10 -3.25 -13.98
CA ASP A 472 17.19 -1.80 -13.86
C ASP A 472 17.22 -1.39 -12.37
N ASP A 473 17.27 -0.08 -12.10
CA ASP A 473 17.28 0.43 -10.73
C ASP A 473 16.08 -0.05 -9.91
N SER A 474 14.90 -0.18 -10.52
CA SER A 474 13.69 -0.64 -9.85
C SER A 474 13.75 -2.13 -9.46
N SER A 475 14.57 -2.90 -10.16
CA SER A 475 14.77 -4.33 -9.94
C SER A 475 15.78 -4.62 -8.82
N VAL A 476 16.72 -3.71 -8.57
CA VAL A 476 17.77 -3.89 -7.54
C VAL A 476 17.23 -4.21 -6.14
N PRO A 477 16.28 -3.45 -5.55
CA PRO A 477 15.81 -3.75 -4.19
C PRO A 477 15.03 -5.07 -4.12
N VAL A 478 14.56 -5.58 -5.26
CA VAL A 478 13.96 -6.92 -5.39
C VAL A 478 15.01 -7.99 -5.21
N MET A 479 16.08 -7.92 -6.01
CA MET A 479 17.17 -8.90 -5.99
C MET A 479 18.03 -8.83 -4.73
N ALA A 480 18.30 -7.62 -4.25
CA ALA A 480 19.08 -7.41 -3.03
C ALA A 480 18.29 -7.68 -1.74
N GLY A 481 16.96 -7.61 -1.80
CA GLY A 481 16.10 -7.63 -0.61
C GLY A 481 16.32 -6.40 0.29
N ALA A 482 16.66 -5.26 -0.30
CA ALA A 482 16.96 -4.00 0.37
C ALA A 482 15.71 -3.12 0.53
N PRO A 483 15.64 -2.29 1.59
CA PRO A 483 14.50 -1.41 1.81
C PRO A 483 14.55 -0.21 0.87
N GLU A 484 13.39 0.12 0.31
CA GLU A 484 13.19 1.27 -0.56
C GLU A 484 11.82 1.90 -0.33
N VAL A 485 11.80 3.23 -0.26
CA VAL A 485 10.58 4.02 -0.16
C VAL A 485 10.48 4.98 -1.34
N VAL A 486 9.31 5.03 -1.97
CA VAL A 486 8.97 6.08 -2.93
C VAL A 486 8.30 7.21 -2.17
N VAL A 487 8.76 8.44 -2.40
CA VAL A 487 8.27 9.67 -1.77
C VAL A 487 7.84 10.70 -2.81
N PRO A 488 6.74 11.44 -2.59
CA PRO A 488 6.36 12.54 -3.45
C PRO A 488 7.30 13.74 -3.26
N ILE A 489 7.80 14.31 -4.35
CA ILE A 489 8.71 15.46 -4.34
C ILE A 489 8.14 16.70 -5.04
N GLY A 490 7.06 16.54 -5.81
CA GLY A 490 6.38 17.63 -6.49
C GLY A 490 5.29 17.13 -7.41
N GLU A 491 4.74 18.02 -8.22
CA GLU A 491 3.82 17.69 -9.31
C GLU A 491 4.11 18.64 -10.49
N VAL A 492 3.82 18.18 -11.71
CA VAL A 492 4.03 18.93 -12.95
C VAL A 492 2.74 19.00 -13.76
N PRO A 493 2.50 20.11 -14.47
CA PRO A 493 1.31 20.26 -15.29
C PRO A 493 1.41 19.39 -16.55
N TYR A 494 0.27 18.88 -17.01
CA TYR A 494 0.10 18.28 -18.33
C TYR A 494 -1.25 18.70 -18.92
N ASN A 495 -1.38 18.66 -20.24
CA ASN A 495 -2.67 18.90 -20.89
C ASN A 495 -3.41 17.57 -21.02
N SER A 496 -4.50 17.42 -20.26
CA SER A 496 -5.29 16.20 -20.27
C SER A 496 -6.07 16.05 -21.58
N THR A 497 -6.03 14.84 -22.15
CA THR A 497 -6.87 14.46 -23.29
C THR A 497 -8.26 13.98 -22.86
N LYS A 498 -8.52 13.92 -21.55
CA LYS A 498 -9.80 13.48 -20.96
C LYS A 498 -10.61 14.68 -20.48
N SER A 499 -10.02 15.52 -19.64
CA SER A 499 -10.69 16.72 -19.14
C SER A 499 -10.58 17.91 -20.10
N MET A 500 -9.66 17.87 -21.08
CA MET A 500 -9.33 19.00 -21.95
C MET A 500 -8.85 20.25 -21.20
N HIS A 501 -8.37 20.06 -19.97
CA HIS A 501 -7.79 21.09 -19.11
C HIS A 501 -6.33 20.76 -18.76
N THR A 502 -5.62 21.77 -18.24
CA THR A 502 -4.32 21.55 -17.62
C THR A 502 -4.53 20.91 -16.25
N GLU A 503 -4.05 19.69 -16.12
CA GLU A 503 -4.08 18.87 -14.91
C GLU A 503 -2.64 18.68 -14.38
N TYR A 504 -2.47 18.03 -13.23
CA TYR A 504 -1.15 17.85 -12.62
C TYR A 504 -0.90 16.40 -12.24
N LEU A 505 0.33 15.92 -12.47
CA LEU A 505 0.75 14.58 -12.08
C LEU A 505 1.95 14.60 -11.13
N PRO A 506 2.02 13.62 -10.22
CA PRO A 506 3.12 13.50 -9.27
C PRO A 506 4.48 13.35 -9.95
N VAL A 507 5.48 13.98 -9.33
CA VAL A 507 6.90 13.64 -9.50
C VAL A 507 7.36 13.02 -8.19
N THR A 508 8.00 11.85 -8.27
CA THR A 508 8.36 11.05 -7.09
C THR A 508 9.79 10.57 -7.14
N MET A 509 10.40 10.37 -5.97
CA MET A 509 11.77 9.89 -5.80
C MET A 509 11.79 8.58 -5.03
N ALA A 510 12.58 7.61 -5.47
CA ALA A 510 12.90 6.43 -4.68
C ALA A 510 14.14 6.68 -3.81
N LEU A 511 14.06 6.30 -2.54
CA LEU A 511 15.12 6.41 -1.55
C LEU A 511 15.43 5.00 -1.02
N ARG A 512 16.67 4.54 -1.19
CA ARG A 512 17.10 3.18 -0.83
C ARG A 512 18.32 3.18 0.08
N MET A 513 18.31 2.29 1.07
CA MET A 513 19.42 2.06 1.98
C MET A 513 19.81 0.58 1.99
N ALA A 514 20.92 0.26 2.66
CA ALA A 514 21.36 -1.11 2.92
C ALA A 514 20.28 -1.97 3.58
N ARG A 515 20.33 -3.28 3.30
CA ARG A 515 19.38 -4.26 3.86
C ARG A 515 19.38 -4.25 5.38
N GLY A 516 18.19 -4.14 5.97
CA GLY A 516 17.95 -4.05 7.41
C GLY A 516 17.97 -2.63 7.98
N CYS A 517 18.10 -1.60 7.14
CA CYS A 517 18.10 -0.20 7.56
C CYS A 517 16.72 0.48 7.51
N ASP A 518 15.64 -0.30 7.45
CA ASP A 518 14.26 0.17 7.35
C ASP A 518 13.89 1.21 8.42
N TYR A 519 14.25 0.95 9.69
CA TYR A 519 13.99 1.89 10.79
C TYR A 519 14.71 3.24 10.60
N HIS A 520 15.95 3.19 10.08
CA HIS A 520 16.75 4.38 9.87
C HIS A 520 16.28 5.16 8.62
N LEU A 521 15.88 4.46 7.57
CA LEU A 521 15.21 5.04 6.40
C LEU A 521 13.89 5.73 6.81
N ALA A 522 13.10 5.10 7.69
CA ALA A 522 11.92 5.70 8.29
C ALA A 522 12.23 6.98 9.05
N SER A 523 13.27 6.95 9.88
CA SER A 523 13.73 8.12 10.63
C SER A 523 14.15 9.24 9.69
N LEU A 524 14.87 8.94 8.61
CA LEU A 524 15.29 9.92 7.60
C LEU A 524 14.08 10.59 6.95
N VAL A 525 13.10 9.83 6.47
CA VAL A 525 11.92 10.39 5.80
C VAL A 525 11.10 11.30 6.73
N ARG A 526 10.93 10.91 8.00
CA ARG A 526 10.29 11.76 9.02
C ARG A 526 11.03 13.10 9.16
N ASP A 527 12.35 13.04 9.27
CA ASP A 527 13.15 14.25 9.53
C ASP A 527 13.27 15.13 8.27
N LEU A 528 13.25 14.54 7.07
CA LEU A 528 13.11 15.27 5.80
C LEU A 528 11.79 16.02 5.71
N GLU A 529 10.68 15.43 6.18
CA GLU A 529 9.38 16.13 6.25
C GLU A 529 9.41 17.25 7.30
N ALA A 530 9.95 16.99 8.49
CA ALA A 530 10.06 17.97 9.56
C ALA A 530 10.92 19.19 9.19
N ASN A 531 11.87 19.04 8.26
CA ASN A 531 12.75 20.10 7.78
C ASN A 531 12.32 20.68 6.42
N GLY A 532 11.12 20.35 5.93
CA GLY A 532 10.56 20.92 4.69
C GLY A 532 11.26 20.48 3.39
N VAL A 533 12.05 19.41 3.44
CA VAL A 533 12.59 18.74 2.25
C VAL A 533 11.49 17.93 1.58
N LEU A 534 10.70 17.23 2.39
CA LEU A 534 9.45 16.56 1.99
C LEU A 534 8.25 17.28 2.63
N ARG A 535 7.05 16.95 2.17
CA ARG A 535 5.80 17.41 2.77
C ARG A 535 4.70 16.38 2.62
N ALA A 536 3.73 16.42 3.53
CA ALA A 536 2.52 15.63 3.41
C ALA A 536 1.72 16.05 2.16
N VAL A 537 0.97 15.11 1.60
CA VAL A 537 0.14 15.31 0.39
C VAL A 537 -1.35 15.24 0.72
N ALA A 538 -2.15 15.97 -0.05
CA ALA A 538 -3.60 15.92 0.03
C ALA A 538 -4.17 14.67 -0.67
N ALA A 539 -5.41 14.35 -0.31
CA ALA A 539 -6.24 13.43 -1.09
C ALA A 539 -6.88 14.15 -2.29
N GLY A 540 -7.27 13.42 -3.33
CA GLY A 540 -7.94 13.95 -4.52
C GLY A 540 -7.00 14.23 -5.69
N SER A 541 -7.38 15.16 -6.57
CA SER A 541 -6.71 15.38 -7.86
C SER A 541 -5.31 15.98 -7.79
N ARG A 542 -4.98 16.69 -6.71
CA ARG A 542 -3.73 17.43 -6.53
C ARG A 542 -2.97 16.96 -5.30
N LEU A 543 -1.64 17.00 -5.35
CA LEU A 543 -0.83 16.74 -4.16
C LEU A 543 -0.90 17.90 -3.17
N TYR A 544 -1.01 19.13 -3.68
CA TYR A 544 -0.85 20.37 -2.92
C TYR A 544 -1.93 21.40 -3.33
N PRO A 545 -3.14 21.32 -2.73
CA PRO A 545 -4.28 22.17 -3.04
C PRO A 545 -4.10 23.62 -2.56
#